data_AF-A0A354R9H9-F1
#
_entry.id   AF-A0A354R9H9-F1
#
_cell.length_a   1.000
_cell.length_b   1.000
_cell.length_c   1.000
_cell.angle_alpha   90.00
_cell.angle_beta   90.00
_cell.angle_gamma   90.00
#
_symmetry.space_group_name_H-M   'P 1'
#
loop_
_entity.id
_entity.type
_entity.pdbx_description
1 polymer ?
#
loop_
_entity_poly.entity_id
_entity_poly.type
_entity_poly.pdbx_seq_one_letter_code
_entity_poly.pdbx_strand_id
1 'polypeptide(L)'
;MTAQDVILGARVLHVRELKAQIEALKAANDRLRRENGELREHFDLALTAARDLGRLPPGGRLVVVDGWNFILGAGRTARDPAQLRAHAEKYLAENPLDIVWIVFDGPRESVRNEGRLRISYTGGTGLQRADRFICDFVRMAAFGGDSARIVLKTRDKVLRREVAKIQSRATGQTPDHGADWTQKGGNENEEIGF
;
A
#
# COMPACT_ATOMS: atom_id res chain seq x y z
N MET A 1 -10.87 -40.96 50.60
CA MET A 1 -10.66 -39.64 50.01
C MET A 1 -11.12 -38.62 51.03
N THR A 2 -10.22 -37.80 51.57
CA THR A 2 -10.55 -36.82 52.62
C THR A 2 -11.06 -35.52 52.00
N ALA A 3 -11.82 -34.71 52.74
CA ALA A 3 -12.25 -33.39 52.27
C ALA A 3 -11.05 -32.49 51.87
N GLN A 4 -9.90 -32.71 52.51
CA GLN A 4 -8.64 -32.02 52.23
C GLN A 4 -8.09 -32.40 50.84
N ASP A 5 -8.19 -33.67 50.43
CA ASP A 5 -7.78 -34.14 49.10
C ASP A 5 -8.62 -33.52 47.99
N VAL A 6 -9.93 -33.37 48.21
CA VAL A 6 -10.86 -32.75 47.24
C VAL A 6 -10.54 -31.26 47.05
N ILE A 7 -10.28 -30.54 48.15
CA ILE A 7 -9.92 -29.11 48.10
C ILE A 7 -8.56 -28.93 47.40
N LEU A 8 -7.57 -29.76 47.70
CA LEU A 8 -6.27 -29.73 47.03
C LEU A 8 -6.39 -30.04 45.53
N GLY A 9 -7.19 -31.06 45.16
CA GLY A 9 -7.48 -31.38 43.76
C GLY A 9 -8.11 -30.22 43.00
N ALA A 10 -9.13 -29.57 43.58
CA ALA A 10 -9.79 -28.41 42.99
C ALA A 10 -8.83 -27.21 42.82
N ARG A 11 -7.96 -26.94 43.82
CA ARG A 11 -6.95 -25.88 43.72
C ARG A 11 -5.93 -26.17 42.63
N VAL A 12 -5.47 -27.42 42.49
CA VAL A 12 -4.53 -27.81 41.43
C VAL A 12 -5.16 -27.66 40.05
N LEU A 13 -6.42 -28.06 39.88
CA LEU A 13 -7.16 -27.87 38.63
C LEU A 13 -7.31 -26.39 38.28
N HIS A 14 -7.72 -25.57 39.24
CA HIS A 14 -7.86 -24.13 39.04
C HIS A 14 -6.52 -23.45 38.69
N VAL A 15 -5.41 -23.84 39.33
CA VAL A 15 -4.07 -23.33 38.99
C VAL A 15 -3.67 -23.74 37.57
N ARG A 16 -4.01 -24.95 37.11
CA ARG A 16 -3.74 -25.37 35.73
C ARG A 16 -4.54 -24.56 34.72
N GLU A 17 -5.82 -24.30 35.03
CA GLU A 17 -6.68 -23.46 34.21
C GLU A 17 -6.15 -22.01 34.10
N LEU A 18 -5.80 -21.40 35.24
CA LEU A 18 -5.19 -20.06 35.26
C LEU A 18 -3.89 -20.01 34.46
N LYS A 19 -3.03 -21.04 34.53
CA LYS A 19 -1.83 -21.13 33.71
C LYS A 19 -2.16 -21.17 32.21
N ALA A 20 -3.14 -21.96 31.80
CA ALA A 20 -3.58 -22.01 30.41
C ALA A 20 -4.13 -20.66 29.92
N GLN A 21 -4.91 -19.97 30.75
CA GLN A 21 -5.42 -18.63 30.45
C GLN A 21 -4.30 -17.59 30.34
N ILE A 22 -3.30 -17.63 31.22
CA ILE A 22 -2.13 -16.74 31.16
C ILE A 22 -1.36 -16.94 29.85
N GLU A 23 -1.12 -18.19 29.43
CA GLU A 23 -0.41 -18.46 28.17
C GLU A 23 -1.22 -18.02 26.95
N ALA A 24 -2.55 -18.22 26.95
CA ALA A 24 -3.43 -17.71 25.91
C ALA A 24 -3.40 -16.17 25.83
N LEU A 25 -3.45 -15.49 26.97
CA LEU A 25 -3.38 -14.03 27.04
C LEU A 25 -2.03 -13.48 26.57
N LYS A 26 -0.91 -14.15 26.91
CA LYS A 26 0.42 -13.78 26.40
C LYS A 26 0.48 -13.88 24.89
N ALA A 27 0.03 -15.01 24.32
CA ALA A 27 0.00 -15.20 22.88
C ALA A 27 -0.86 -14.15 22.16
N ALA A 28 -2.01 -13.79 22.75
CA ALA A 28 -2.87 -12.72 22.23
C ALA A 28 -2.21 -11.34 22.33
N ASN A 29 -1.53 -11.03 23.44
CA ASN A 29 -0.83 -9.75 23.62
C ASN A 29 0.33 -9.61 22.62
N ASP A 30 1.12 -10.67 22.43
CA ASP A 30 2.22 -10.68 21.46
C ASP A 30 1.71 -10.52 20.03
N ARG A 31 0.56 -11.12 19.70
CA ARG A 31 -0.11 -10.90 18.42
C ARG A 31 -0.53 -9.43 18.24
N LEU A 32 -1.22 -8.84 19.22
CA LEU A 32 -1.66 -7.44 19.15
C LEU A 32 -0.48 -6.47 19.06
N ARG A 33 0.64 -6.76 19.74
CA ARG A 33 1.86 -5.96 19.64
C ARG A 33 2.44 -5.98 18.24
N ARG A 34 2.46 -7.14 17.58
CA ARG A 34 2.89 -7.25 16.17
C ARG A 34 1.94 -6.47 15.25
N GLU A 35 0.63 -6.69 15.39
CA GLU A 35 -0.38 -5.98 14.57
C GLU A 35 -0.26 -4.45 14.75
N ASN A 36 -0.08 -3.95 15.98
CA ASN A 36 0.14 -2.52 16.23
C ASN A 36 1.46 -2.00 15.62
N GLY A 37 2.53 -2.80 15.68
CA GLY A 37 3.81 -2.46 15.05
C GLY A 37 3.64 -2.29 13.55
N GLU A 38 3.02 -3.26 12.89
CA GLU A 38 2.79 -3.24 11.45
C GLU A 38 1.85 -2.11 11.01
N LEU A 39 0.78 -1.82 11.78
CA LEU A 39 -0.11 -0.69 11.51
C LEU A 39 0.60 0.65 11.64
N ARG A 40 1.48 0.79 12.64
CA ARG A 40 2.29 2.00 12.81
C ARG A 40 3.21 2.21 11.61
N GLU A 41 3.87 1.15 11.16
CA GLU A 41 4.72 1.21 9.97
C GLU A 41 3.95 1.60 8.72
N HIS A 42 2.76 1.03 8.53
CA HIS A 42 1.87 1.37 7.42
C HIS A 42 1.43 2.84 7.46
N PHE A 43 1.11 3.35 8.65
CA PHE A 43 0.74 4.75 8.85
C PHE A 43 1.90 5.70 8.60
N ASP A 44 3.11 5.36 9.05
CA ASP A 44 4.32 6.16 8.82
C ASP A 44 4.63 6.30 7.31
N LEU A 45 4.42 5.23 6.52
CA LEU A 45 4.53 5.28 5.07
C LEU A 45 3.50 6.24 4.45
N ALA A 46 2.23 6.15 4.88
CA ALA A 46 1.16 7.03 4.40
C ALA A 46 1.43 8.50 4.74
N LEU A 47 1.85 8.80 5.98
CA LEU A 47 2.19 10.17 6.40
C LEU A 47 3.33 10.77 5.57
N THR A 48 4.33 9.95 5.27
CA THR A 48 5.46 10.38 4.46
C THR A 48 5.01 10.72 3.03
N ALA A 49 4.19 9.87 2.41
CA ALA A 49 3.63 10.13 1.09
C ALA A 49 2.66 11.33 1.09
N ALA A 50 1.90 11.54 2.17
CA ALA A 50 1.03 12.70 2.33
C ALA A 50 1.83 14.01 2.38
N ARG A 51 2.98 13.99 3.06
CA ARG A 51 3.90 15.14 3.07
C ARG A 51 4.46 15.44 1.70
N ASP A 52 4.78 14.42 0.90
CA ASP A 52 5.25 14.60 -0.46
C ASP A 52 4.15 15.21 -1.34
N LEU A 53 2.92 14.70 -1.24
CA LEU A 53 1.74 15.23 -1.93
C LEU A 53 1.53 16.73 -1.62
N GLY A 54 1.59 17.11 -0.34
CA GLY A 54 1.44 18.50 0.10
C GLY A 54 2.58 19.44 -0.31
N ARG A 55 3.71 18.90 -0.79
CA ARG A 55 4.88 19.67 -1.23
C ARG A 55 5.01 19.80 -2.73
N LEU A 56 4.15 19.13 -3.50
CA LEU A 56 4.21 19.19 -4.95
C LEU A 56 3.99 20.63 -5.44
N PRO A 57 4.83 21.13 -6.37
CA PRO A 57 4.62 22.42 -7.00
C PRO A 57 3.32 22.44 -7.82
N PRO A 58 2.77 23.62 -8.16
CA PRO A 58 1.63 23.72 -9.08
C PRO A 58 1.87 22.93 -10.37
N GLY A 59 0.89 22.12 -10.79
CA GLY A 59 1.02 21.21 -11.94
C GLY A 59 1.76 19.90 -11.67
N GLY A 60 2.46 19.77 -10.53
CA GLY A 60 3.11 18.54 -10.12
C GLY A 60 2.13 17.49 -9.60
N ARG A 61 2.47 16.23 -9.85
CA ARG A 61 1.67 15.04 -9.53
C ARG A 61 2.46 14.05 -8.67
N LEU A 62 1.74 13.33 -7.81
CA LEU A 62 2.26 12.16 -7.10
C LEU A 62 1.94 10.91 -7.92
N VAL A 63 2.98 10.30 -8.49
CA VAL A 63 2.85 9.09 -9.30
C VAL A 63 3.06 7.87 -8.40
N VAL A 64 1.97 7.17 -8.10
CA VAL A 64 1.99 5.95 -7.28
C VAL A 64 2.13 4.75 -8.19
N VAL A 65 3.18 3.95 -8.01
CA VAL A 65 3.49 2.78 -8.81
C VAL A 65 3.28 1.52 -7.98
N ASP A 66 2.45 0.60 -8.48
CA ASP A 66 2.31 -0.74 -7.94
C ASP A 66 3.50 -1.61 -8.41
N GLY A 67 4.49 -1.77 -7.53
CA GLY A 67 5.81 -2.24 -7.89
C GLY A 67 5.84 -3.67 -8.44
N TRP A 68 5.22 -4.63 -7.73
CA TRP A 68 5.23 -6.02 -8.19
C TRP A 68 4.40 -6.24 -9.44
N ASN A 69 3.36 -5.45 -9.66
CA ASN A 69 2.59 -5.55 -10.89
C ASN A 69 3.42 -5.19 -12.14
N PHE A 70 4.41 -4.30 -12.01
CA PHE A 70 5.34 -3.96 -13.09
C PHE A 70 6.46 -4.99 -13.32
N ILE A 71 6.76 -5.82 -12.32
CA ILE A 71 7.84 -6.83 -12.39
C ILE A 71 7.27 -8.23 -12.71
N LEU A 72 6.18 -8.61 -12.06
CA LEU A 72 5.59 -9.95 -12.10
C LEU A 72 4.24 -9.99 -12.83
N GLY A 73 3.61 -8.84 -13.08
CA GLY A 73 2.29 -8.76 -13.69
C GLY A 73 2.27 -9.08 -15.19
N ALA A 74 1.05 -9.18 -15.73
CA ALA A 74 0.82 -9.44 -17.15
C ALA A 74 1.40 -8.30 -18.02
N GLY A 75 2.43 -8.65 -18.78
CA GLY A 75 3.22 -7.71 -19.57
C GLY A 75 4.20 -6.88 -18.74
N ARG A 76 4.86 -7.52 -17.76
CA ARG A 76 6.02 -7.00 -17.05
C ARG A 76 6.88 -6.09 -17.91
N THR A 77 7.31 -5.01 -17.30
CA THR A 77 8.03 -3.96 -17.98
C THR A 77 9.36 -3.68 -17.30
N ALA A 78 9.56 -4.16 -16.07
CA ALA A 78 10.83 -4.27 -15.38
C ALA A 78 11.12 -5.74 -15.01
N ARG A 79 12.40 -6.10 -14.87
CA ARG A 79 12.87 -7.43 -14.48
C ARG A 79 13.03 -7.57 -12.97
N ASP A 80 13.38 -6.48 -12.31
CA ASP A 80 13.68 -6.40 -10.89
C ASP A 80 13.41 -4.97 -10.35
N PRO A 81 13.47 -4.77 -9.03
CA PRO A 81 13.26 -3.44 -8.43
C PRO A 81 14.28 -2.39 -8.89
N ALA A 82 15.51 -2.78 -9.24
CA ALA A 82 16.55 -1.86 -9.70
C ALA A 82 16.25 -1.30 -11.09
N GLN A 83 15.77 -2.14 -12.01
CA GLN A 83 15.32 -1.69 -13.32
C GLN A 83 14.08 -0.80 -13.19
N LEU A 84 13.13 -1.14 -12.31
CA LEU A 84 11.96 -0.28 -12.08
C LEU A 84 12.35 1.09 -11.51
N ARG A 85 13.33 1.13 -10.61
CA ARG A 85 13.93 2.38 -10.11
C ARG A 85 14.54 3.20 -11.25
N ALA A 86 15.34 2.59 -12.12
CA ALA A 86 15.94 3.30 -13.26
C ALA A 86 14.86 3.89 -14.21
N HIS A 87 13.76 3.17 -14.43
CA HIS A 87 12.63 3.70 -15.21
C HIS A 87 11.97 4.90 -14.53
N ALA A 88 11.77 4.84 -13.21
CA ALA A 88 11.22 5.97 -12.45
C ALA A 88 12.16 7.19 -12.45
N GLU A 89 13.48 6.98 -12.37
CA GLU A 89 14.46 8.07 -12.47
C GLU A 89 14.44 8.73 -13.85
N LYS A 90 14.30 7.95 -14.94
CA LYS A 90 14.10 8.48 -16.29
C LYS A 90 12.81 9.30 -16.38
N TYR A 91 11.70 8.76 -15.88
CA TYR A 91 10.42 9.47 -15.84
C TYR A 91 10.54 10.81 -15.11
N LEU A 92 11.20 10.84 -13.96
CA LEU A 92 11.40 12.06 -13.16
C LEU A 92 12.30 13.09 -13.86
N ALA A 93 13.22 12.67 -14.72
CA ALA A 93 14.02 13.57 -15.54
C ALA A 93 13.15 14.30 -16.59
N GLU A 94 12.17 13.59 -17.15
CA GLU A 94 11.22 14.12 -18.14
C GLU A 94 10.06 14.90 -17.49
N ASN A 95 9.75 14.59 -16.23
CA ASN A 95 8.66 15.20 -15.46
C ASN A 95 9.23 15.87 -14.18
N PRO A 96 9.84 17.07 -14.30
CA PRO A 96 10.58 17.69 -13.19
C PRO A 96 9.72 18.13 -12.01
N LEU A 97 8.40 18.25 -12.19
CA LEU A 97 7.45 18.66 -11.15
C LEU A 97 6.86 17.48 -10.37
N ASP A 98 7.04 16.26 -10.87
CA ASP A 98 6.41 15.07 -10.31
C ASP A 98 7.29 14.42 -9.24
N ILE A 99 6.65 13.69 -8.34
CA ILE A 99 7.27 12.78 -7.37
C ILE A 99 6.77 11.38 -7.67
N VAL A 100 7.68 10.40 -7.69
CA VAL A 100 7.32 8.98 -7.90
C VAL A 100 7.41 8.24 -6.57
N TRP A 101 6.39 7.44 -6.28
CA TRP A 101 6.35 6.54 -5.15
C TRP A 101 6.03 5.12 -5.59
N ILE A 102 7.02 4.23 -5.50
CA ILE A 102 6.89 2.81 -5.79
C ILE A 102 6.53 2.07 -4.50
N VAL A 103 5.43 1.33 -4.54
CA VAL A 103 4.92 0.54 -3.43
C VAL A 103 5.04 -0.95 -3.78
N PHE A 104 5.88 -1.67 -3.04
CA PHE A 104 6.03 -3.12 -3.12
C PHE A 104 5.24 -3.80 -2.01
N ASP A 105 4.71 -4.98 -2.32
CA ASP A 105 4.08 -5.86 -1.33
C ASP A 105 5.09 -6.84 -0.76
N GLY A 106 5.29 -6.90 0.55
CA GLY A 106 6.13 -7.90 1.20
C GLY A 106 7.28 -7.34 2.03
N PRO A 107 8.27 -8.19 2.38
CA PRO A 107 9.26 -7.86 3.40
C PRO A 107 10.06 -6.61 3.03
N ARG A 108 10.35 -5.78 4.03
CA ARG A 108 11.18 -4.59 3.86
C ARG A 108 12.56 -4.95 3.35
N GLU A 109 12.92 -4.35 2.22
CA GLU A 109 14.30 -4.32 1.76
C GLU A 109 14.93 -2.97 2.16
N SER A 110 16.24 -2.98 2.40
CA SER A 110 16.99 -1.75 2.66
C SER A 110 17.06 -0.96 1.36
N VAL A 111 16.23 0.07 1.24
CA VAL A 111 16.21 0.94 0.05
C VAL A 111 16.46 2.38 0.47
N ARG A 112 17.40 3.03 -0.25
CA ARG A 112 17.64 4.47 -0.13
C ARG A 112 16.60 5.24 -0.92
N ASN A 113 15.78 6.00 -0.20
CA ASN A 113 14.89 7.01 -0.74
C ASN A 113 15.69 8.30 -0.95
N GLU A 114 15.71 8.82 -2.18
CA GLU A 114 16.50 10.00 -2.54
C GLU A 114 15.66 10.95 -3.39
N GLY A 115 15.65 12.23 -2.99
CA GLY A 115 14.99 13.30 -3.73
C GLY A 115 13.50 13.05 -3.99
N ARG A 116 13.14 12.95 -5.28
CA ARG A 116 11.76 12.82 -5.78
C ARG A 116 11.32 11.38 -6.05
N LEU A 117 12.16 10.39 -5.72
CA LEU A 117 11.84 8.97 -5.83
C LEU A 117 11.76 8.33 -4.43
N ARG A 118 10.59 7.74 -4.15
CA ARG A 118 10.33 6.97 -2.95
C ARG A 118 10.03 5.52 -3.31
N ILE A 119 10.57 4.61 -2.52
CA ILE A 119 10.30 3.18 -2.57
C ILE A 119 9.88 2.74 -1.17
N SER A 120 8.81 1.96 -1.09
CA SER A 120 8.25 1.49 0.17
C SER A 120 7.75 0.07 0.04
N TYR A 121 7.81 -0.66 1.15
CA TYR A 121 7.38 -2.05 1.24
C TYR A 121 6.25 -2.13 2.27
N THR A 122 5.13 -2.70 1.88
CA THR A 122 3.99 -2.99 2.76
C THR A 122 4.11 -4.39 3.34
N GLY A 123 3.44 -4.72 4.45
CA GLY A 123 3.64 -6.00 5.14
C GLY A 123 3.20 -7.28 4.41
N GLY A 124 2.76 -7.23 3.14
CA GLY A 124 2.59 -8.44 2.31
C GLY A 124 1.28 -9.19 2.48
N THR A 125 0.51 -8.93 3.56
CA THR A 125 -0.64 -9.77 3.91
C THR A 125 -1.87 -8.98 4.37
N GLY A 126 -3.05 -9.52 4.05
CA GLY A 126 -4.33 -9.04 4.58
C GLY A 126 -4.59 -7.54 4.37
N LEU A 127 -4.65 -6.80 5.48
CA LEU A 127 -4.87 -5.35 5.52
C LEU A 127 -3.72 -4.54 4.91
N GLN A 128 -2.53 -5.15 4.80
CA GLN A 128 -1.27 -4.49 4.45
C GLN A 128 -0.79 -4.86 3.06
N ARG A 129 -1.69 -5.35 2.19
CA ARG A 129 -1.38 -5.49 0.77
C ARG A 129 -1.24 -4.10 0.13
N ALA A 130 -0.30 -3.98 -0.81
CA ALA A 130 -0.07 -2.75 -1.57
C ALA A 130 -1.36 -2.15 -2.15
N ASP A 131 -2.22 -2.96 -2.77
CA ASP A 131 -3.50 -2.49 -3.35
C ASP A 131 -4.39 -1.77 -2.34
N ARG A 132 -4.55 -2.37 -1.16
CA ARG A 132 -5.41 -1.82 -0.10
C ARG A 132 -4.79 -0.57 0.48
N PHE A 133 -3.49 -0.59 0.74
CA PHE A 133 -2.74 0.56 1.21
C PHE A 133 -2.88 1.76 0.25
N ILE A 134 -2.67 1.52 -1.04
CA ILE A 134 -2.81 2.54 -2.08
C ILE A 134 -4.23 3.09 -2.07
N CYS A 135 -5.25 2.24 -2.00
CA CYS A 135 -6.64 2.69 -1.93
C CYS A 135 -6.92 3.54 -0.67
N ASP A 136 -6.43 3.13 0.49
CA ASP A 136 -6.59 3.87 1.75
C ASP A 136 -5.87 5.22 1.72
N PHE A 137 -4.68 5.27 1.13
CA PHE A 137 -3.96 6.52 0.87
C PHE A 137 -4.73 7.45 -0.08
N VAL A 138 -5.26 6.94 -1.20
CA VAL A 138 -6.05 7.75 -2.13
C VAL A 138 -7.33 8.26 -1.47
N ARG A 139 -7.99 7.46 -0.61
CA ARG A 139 -9.16 7.92 0.17
C ARG A 139 -8.80 9.07 1.10
N MET A 140 -7.67 8.97 1.79
CA MET A 140 -7.18 10.04 2.66
C MET A 140 -6.88 11.31 1.84
N ALA A 141 -6.20 11.19 0.70
CA ALA A 141 -5.94 12.33 -0.18
C ALA A 141 -7.23 12.94 -0.76
N ALA A 142 -8.22 12.10 -1.09
CA ALA A 142 -9.53 12.55 -1.55
C ALA A 142 -10.27 13.35 -0.48
N PHE A 143 -10.21 12.92 0.78
CA PHE A 143 -10.76 13.67 1.91
C PHE A 143 -10.10 15.05 2.06
N GLY A 144 -8.80 15.16 1.75
CA GLY A 144 -8.06 16.43 1.72
C GLY A 144 -8.25 17.27 0.45
N GLY A 145 -8.97 16.78 -0.57
CA GLY A 145 -9.16 17.47 -1.85
C GLY A 145 -8.00 17.34 -2.85
N ASP A 146 -6.99 16.52 -2.57
CA ASP A 146 -5.77 16.40 -3.36
C ASP A 146 -5.75 15.19 -4.30
N SER A 147 -6.81 14.38 -4.33
CA SER A 147 -6.83 13.12 -5.08
C SER A 147 -6.65 13.28 -6.60
N ALA A 148 -6.99 14.44 -7.15
CA ALA A 148 -6.77 14.75 -8.58
C ALA A 148 -5.29 14.88 -8.95
N ARG A 149 -4.41 15.11 -7.96
CA ARG A 149 -2.96 15.20 -8.14
C ARG A 149 -2.26 13.83 -8.07
N ILE A 150 -3.01 12.76 -7.84
CA ILE A 150 -2.49 11.40 -7.75
C ILE A 150 -2.70 10.68 -9.07
N VAL A 151 -1.62 10.15 -9.62
CA VAL A 151 -1.64 9.26 -10.80
C VAL A 151 -1.24 7.86 -10.36
N LEU A 152 -2.15 6.90 -10.54
CA LEU A 152 -1.86 5.50 -10.28
C LEU A 152 -1.32 4.81 -11.54
N LYS A 153 -0.14 4.20 -11.40
CA LYS A 153 0.48 3.31 -12.38
C LYS A 153 0.36 1.88 -11.87
N THR A 154 -0.62 1.15 -12.39
CA THR A 154 -0.81 -0.30 -12.22
C THR A 154 -1.45 -0.90 -13.46
N ARG A 155 -1.18 -2.17 -13.75
CA ARG A 155 -1.91 -3.00 -14.71
C ARG A 155 -2.99 -3.85 -14.06
N ASP A 156 -3.06 -3.86 -12.73
CA ASP A 156 -4.19 -4.46 -12.03
C ASP A 156 -5.48 -3.67 -12.34
N LYS A 157 -6.39 -4.32 -13.06
CA LYS A 157 -7.67 -3.71 -13.48
C LYS A 157 -8.60 -3.46 -12.30
N VAL A 158 -8.52 -4.27 -11.24
CA VAL A 158 -9.34 -4.12 -10.04
C VAL A 158 -8.86 -2.92 -9.25
N LEU A 159 -7.55 -2.84 -8.96
CA LEU A 159 -6.97 -1.70 -8.26
C LEU A 159 -7.23 -0.38 -9.00
N ARG A 160 -7.04 -0.38 -10.33
CA ARG A 160 -7.31 0.81 -11.16
C ARG A 160 -8.77 1.26 -11.06
N ARG A 161 -9.73 0.33 -11.11
CA ARG A 161 -11.17 0.63 -10.99
C ARG A 161 -11.51 1.18 -9.61
N GLU A 162 -10.93 0.63 -8.54
CA GLU A 162 -11.19 1.10 -7.18
C GLU A 162 -10.64 2.51 -6.96
N VAL A 163 -9.42 2.81 -7.42
CA VAL A 163 -8.87 4.18 -7.34
C VAL A 163 -9.68 5.17 -8.16
N ALA A 164 -10.10 4.80 -9.37
CA ALA A 164 -10.96 5.65 -10.20
C ALA A 164 -12.30 5.97 -9.50
N LYS A 165 -12.93 4.98 -8.84
CA LYS A 165 -14.15 5.20 -8.04
C LYS A 165 -13.94 6.15 -6.86
N ILE A 166 -12.78 6.06 -6.20
CA ILE A 166 -12.45 6.96 -5.08
C ILE A 166 -12.31 8.39 -5.60
N GLN A 167 -11.58 8.57 -6.70
CA GLN A 167 -11.33 9.89 -7.28
C GLN A 167 -12.61 10.53 -7.84
N SER A 168 -13.50 9.77 -8.49
CA SER A 168 -14.75 10.28 -9.04
C SER A 168 -15.73 10.74 -7.95
N ARG A 169 -15.82 9.99 -6.85
CA ARG A 169 -16.61 10.38 -5.67
C ARG A 169 -16.13 11.68 -5.03
N ALA A 170 -14.82 11.92 -5.03
CA ALA A 170 -14.23 13.13 -4.46
C ALA A 170 -14.51 14.38 -5.29
N THR A 171 -14.61 14.24 -6.62
CA THR A 171 -14.86 15.36 -7.55
C THR A 171 -16.34 15.61 -7.84
N GLY A 172 -17.25 14.79 -7.29
CA GLY A 172 -18.68 14.88 -7.58
C GLY A 172 -19.06 14.51 -9.02
N GLN A 173 -18.12 13.93 -9.79
CA GLN A 173 -18.36 13.43 -11.15
C GLN A 173 -18.68 11.94 -11.11
N THR A 174 -19.71 11.50 -11.84
CA THR A 174 -20.01 10.07 -12.03
C THR A 174 -18.84 9.36 -12.73
N PRO A 175 -18.45 8.13 -12.30
CA PRO A 175 -17.38 7.39 -12.93
C PRO A 175 -17.76 7.04 -14.38
N ASP A 176 -17.02 7.57 -15.34
CA ASP A 176 -17.20 7.24 -16.74
C ASP A 176 -16.81 5.78 -16.98
N HIS A 177 -17.80 4.99 -17.39
CA HIS A 177 -17.61 3.59 -17.77
C HIS A 177 -17.15 3.52 -19.22
N GLY A 178 -15.83 3.64 -19.43
CA GLY A 178 -15.15 3.02 -20.57
C GLY A 178 -14.49 3.96 -21.57
N ALA A 179 -13.16 3.91 -21.59
CA ALA A 179 -12.41 3.96 -22.84
C ALA A 179 -11.68 2.62 -22.96
N ASP A 180 -12.27 1.75 -23.78
CA ASP A 180 -11.69 0.51 -24.27
C ASP A 180 -10.58 0.88 -25.26
N TRP A 181 -9.32 0.56 -24.95
CA TRP A 181 -8.13 0.93 -25.74
C TRP A 181 -7.92 0.04 -26.97
N THR A 182 -9.02 -0.41 -27.59
CA THR A 182 -8.97 -1.25 -28.78
C THR A 182 -10.01 -0.81 -29.81
N GLN A 183 -9.73 0.27 -30.54
CA GLN A 183 -9.95 0.29 -32.00
C GLN A 183 -9.20 1.41 -32.72
N LYS A 184 -8.56 0.97 -33.81
CA LYS A 184 -7.67 1.66 -34.76
C LYS A 184 -8.22 2.97 -35.33
N GLY A 185 -7.35 3.97 -35.47
CA GLY A 185 -7.58 5.11 -36.35
C GLY A 185 -6.58 6.27 -36.21
N GLY A 186 -5.30 6.03 -36.56
CA GLY A 186 -4.32 7.01 -37.03
C GLY A 186 -4.17 8.36 -36.30
N ASN A 187 -3.14 8.49 -35.46
CA ASN A 187 -1.97 9.33 -35.74
C ASN A 187 -0.89 9.12 -34.68
N GLU A 188 0.33 9.45 -35.07
CA GLU A 188 1.61 9.13 -34.42
C GLU A 188 1.77 9.74 -33.01
N ASN A 189 2.53 9.04 -32.15
CA ASN A 189 3.05 9.44 -30.83
C ASN A 189 2.16 9.29 -29.57
N GLU A 190 1.66 8.09 -29.30
CA GLU A 190 1.45 7.66 -27.90
C GLU A 190 2.52 6.61 -27.53
N GLU A 191 3.67 7.11 -27.06
CA GLU A 191 4.60 6.31 -26.30
C GLU A 191 3.86 5.74 -25.09
N ILE A 192 3.86 4.41 -24.99
CA ILE A 192 3.53 3.69 -23.77
C ILE A 192 4.62 4.05 -22.77
N GLY A 193 4.41 5.18 -22.07
CA GLY A 193 5.39 5.78 -21.18
C GLY A 193 5.61 4.96 -19.92
N PHE A 194 6.86 4.55 -19.75
CA PHE A 194 7.50 4.48 -18.45
C PHE A 194 7.89 5.86 -17.98
#